data_AF-A0A931GK91-F1
#
_entry.id   AF-A0A931GK91-F1
#
_cell.length_a   1.000
_cell.length_b   1.000
_cell.length_c   1.000
_cell.angle_alpha   90.00
_cell.angle_beta   90.00
_cell.angle_gamma   90.00
#
_symmetry.space_group_name_H-M   'P 1'
#
loop_
_entity.id
_entity.type
_entity.pdbx_description
1 polymer ?
#
loop_
_entity_poly.entity_id
_entity_poly.type
_entity_poly.pdbx_seq_one_letter_code
_entity_poly.pdbx_strand_id
1 'polypeptide(L)'
;MNPFTIAEQLGKLGVDLDKAKDDLGRLENEAIEAEGAFRVKYSKIFRGAAGSVEDRKQIAIFECDEEWRIWGKAAALVRLQKEHIRALHARIDVGRTLASTARAEASLAQSGWSP
;
A
#
# COMPACT_ATOMS: atom_id res chain seq x y z
N MET A 1 19.93 17.45 -16.57
CA MET A 1 18.78 16.56 -16.86
C MET A 1 17.80 17.34 -17.74
N ASN A 2 17.27 16.74 -18.81
CA ASN A 2 16.40 17.48 -19.75
C ASN A 2 15.00 17.69 -19.13
N PRO A 3 14.42 18.92 -19.13
CA PRO A 3 13.06 19.17 -18.66
C PRO A 3 11.99 18.23 -19.23
N PHE A 4 12.15 17.79 -20.48
CA PHE A 4 11.28 16.81 -21.12
C PHE A 4 11.31 15.45 -20.40
N THR A 5 12.51 14.97 -20.04
CA THR A 5 12.68 13.69 -19.32
C THR A 5 12.06 13.72 -17.93
N ILE A 6 12.08 14.88 -17.25
CA ILE A 6 11.44 15.04 -15.94
C ILE A 6 9.91 14.99 -16.08
N ALA A 7 9.35 15.65 -17.10
CA ALA A 7 7.92 15.62 -17.37
C ALA A 7 7.41 14.21 -17.69
N GLU A 8 8.15 13.45 -18.50
CA GLU A 8 7.83 12.06 -18.82
C GLU A 8 7.84 11.17 -17.56
N GLN A 9 8.88 11.29 -16.73
CA GLN A 9 8.98 10.54 -15.47
C GLN A 9 7.84 10.88 -14.49
N LEU A 10 7.47 12.16 -14.37
CA LEU A 10 6.32 12.58 -13.56
C LEU A 10 5.00 12.02 -14.09
N GLY A 11 4.81 11.99 -15.41
CA GLY A 11 3.65 11.36 -16.03
C GLY A 11 3.54 9.88 -15.71
N LYS A 12 4.67 9.15 -15.81
CA LYS A 12 4.73 7.73 -15.44
C LYS A 12 4.41 7.51 -13.96
N LEU A 13 4.98 8.31 -13.06
CA LEU A 13 4.68 8.23 -11.63
C LEU A 13 3.21 8.49 -11.30
N GLY A 14 2.55 9.38 -12.05
CA GLY A 14 1.11 9.60 -11.94
C GLY A 14 0.30 8.33 -12.28
N VAL A 15 0.60 7.71 -13.42
CA VAL A 15 -0.05 6.44 -13.83
C VAL A 15 0.21 5.33 -12.81
N ASP A 16 1.45 5.21 -12.31
CA ASP A 16 1.81 4.21 -11.31
C ASP A 16 1.07 4.45 -9.98
N LEU A 17 0.87 5.72 -9.60
CA LEU A 17 0.10 6.09 -8.40
C LEU A 17 -1.38 5.73 -8.54
N ASP A 18 -1.99 5.96 -9.69
CA ASP A 18 -3.41 5.63 -9.91
C ASP A 18 -3.61 4.11 -9.85
N LYS A 19 -2.76 3.34 -10.53
CA LYS A 19 -2.75 1.87 -10.41
C LYS A 19 -2.57 1.41 -8.97
N ALA A 20 -1.66 2.06 -8.23
CA ALA A 20 -1.40 1.71 -6.84
C ALA A 20 -2.62 1.93 -5.94
N LYS A 21 -3.46 2.94 -6.23
CA LYS A 21 -4.71 3.18 -5.50
C LYS A 21 -5.79 2.15 -5.85
N ASP A 22 -5.92 1.78 -7.12
CA ASP A 22 -6.84 0.72 -7.55
C ASP A 22 -6.49 -0.60 -6.88
N ASP A 23 -5.20 -0.95 -6.88
CA ASP A 23 -4.69 -2.13 -6.18
C ASP A 23 -4.94 -2.09 -4.67
N LEU A 24 -4.84 -0.91 -4.04
CA LEU A 24 -5.15 -0.76 -2.62
C LEU A 24 -6.60 -1.12 -2.33
N GLY A 25 -7.55 -0.63 -3.15
CA GLY A 25 -8.97 -0.94 -2.98
C GLY A 25 -9.24 -2.45 -3.09
N ARG A 26 -8.60 -3.12 -4.05
CA ARG A 26 -8.67 -4.59 -4.19
C ARG A 26 -8.12 -5.30 -2.95
N LEU A 27 -6.93 -4.93 -2.50
CA LEU A 27 -6.28 -5.55 -1.33
C LEU A 27 -7.06 -5.32 -0.03
N GLU A 28 -7.70 -4.16 0.13
CA GLU A 28 -8.56 -3.88 1.28
C GLU A 28 -9.80 -4.78 1.30
N ASN A 29 -10.45 -4.97 0.14
CA ASN A 29 -11.56 -5.92 0.04
C ASN A 29 -11.11 -7.36 0.35
N GLU A 30 -9.99 -7.81 -0.19
CA GLU A 30 -9.43 -9.13 0.12
C GLU A 30 -9.15 -9.32 1.62
N ALA A 31 -8.63 -8.29 2.29
CA ALA A 31 -8.37 -8.33 3.72
C ALA A 31 -9.67 -8.39 4.56
N ILE A 32 -10.70 -7.65 4.16
CA ILE A 32 -12.02 -7.66 4.84
C ILE A 32 -12.68 -9.03 4.70
N GLU A 33 -12.67 -9.61 3.50
CA GLU A 33 -13.24 -10.94 3.27
C GLU A 33 -12.51 -12.02 4.06
N ALA A 34 -11.17 -11.98 4.07
CA ALA A 34 -10.36 -12.91 4.86
C ALA A 34 -10.60 -12.76 6.36
N GLU A 35 -10.75 -11.53 6.86
CA GLU A 35 -11.10 -11.27 8.26
C GLU A 35 -12.47 -11.86 8.60
N GLY A 36 -13.46 -11.64 7.73
CA GLY A 36 -14.80 -12.19 7.87
C GLY A 36 -14.79 -13.72 7.94
N ALA A 37 -14.05 -14.36 7.04
CA ALA A 37 -13.90 -15.82 7.01
C ALA A 37 -13.32 -16.36 8.32
N PHE A 38 -12.22 -15.77 8.80
CA PHE A 38 -11.61 -16.13 10.09
C PHE A 38 -12.60 -15.98 11.24
N ARG A 39 -13.25 -14.81 11.37
CA ARG A 39 -14.20 -14.53 12.46
C ARG A 39 -15.39 -15.51 12.47
N VAL A 40 -15.94 -15.81 11.29
CA VAL A 40 -17.06 -16.76 11.14
C VAL A 40 -16.63 -18.16 11.54
N LYS A 41 -15.49 -18.65 11.03
CA LYS A 41 -14.99 -19.98 11.36
C LYS A 41 -14.67 -20.11 12.85
N TYR A 42 -13.93 -19.15 13.40
CA TYR A 42 -13.60 -19.12 14.82
C TYR A 42 -14.85 -19.20 15.69
N SER A 43 -15.87 -18.38 15.39
CA SER A 43 -17.13 -18.37 16.15
C SER A 43 -17.85 -19.72 16.08
N LYS A 44 -17.86 -20.38 14.91
CA LYS A 44 -18.46 -21.71 14.74
C LYS A 44 -17.71 -22.78 15.54
N ILE A 45 -16.39 -22.82 15.43
CA ILE A 45 -15.57 -23.81 16.14
C ILE A 45 -15.66 -23.60 17.65
N PHE A 46 -15.49 -22.37 18.13
CA PHE A 46 -15.57 -22.05 19.56
C PHE A 46 -16.91 -22.46 20.18
N ARG A 47 -18.02 -22.25 19.45
CA ARG A 47 -19.36 -22.63 19.92
C ARG A 47 -19.60 -24.15 19.91
N GLY A 48 -18.97 -24.87 18.98
CA GLY A 48 -19.11 -26.33 18.85
C GLY A 48 -18.11 -27.14 19.68
N ALA A 49 -17.00 -26.53 20.12
CA ALA A 49 -15.98 -27.20 20.90
C ALA A 49 -16.46 -27.56 22.32
N ALA A 50 -15.96 -28.67 22.85
CA ALA A 50 -16.23 -29.14 24.20
C ALA A 50 -15.12 -28.71 25.18
N GLY A 51 -15.39 -28.84 26.48
CA GLY A 51 -14.42 -28.55 27.54
C GLY A 51 -14.62 -27.17 28.17
N SER A 52 -13.60 -26.72 28.90
CA SER A 52 -13.62 -25.41 29.55
C SER A 52 -13.66 -24.29 28.49
N VAL A 53 -13.96 -23.06 28.93
CA VAL A 53 -13.86 -21.89 28.03
C VAL A 53 -12.48 -21.80 27.39
N GLU A 54 -11.42 -22.11 28.14
CA GLU A 54 -10.05 -21.99 27.64
C GLU A 54 -9.71 -23.09 26.63
N ASP A 55 -10.11 -24.34 26.89
CA ASP A 55 -9.93 -25.44 25.94
C ASP A 55 -10.61 -25.12 24.60
N ARG A 56 -11.84 -24.60 24.66
CA ARG A 56 -12.59 -24.20 23.46
C ARG A 56 -11.92 -23.10 22.66
N LYS A 57 -11.28 -22.13 23.33
CA LYS A 57 -10.48 -21.10 22.64
C LYS A 57 -9.28 -21.72 21.95
N GLN A 58 -8.51 -22.55 22.64
CA GLN A 58 -7.31 -23.16 22.06
C GLN A 58 -7.64 -24.05 20.86
N ILE A 59 -8.74 -24.83 20.94
CA ILE A 59 -9.26 -25.60 19.81
C ILE A 59 -9.65 -24.67 18.66
N ALA A 60 -10.40 -23.60 18.92
CA ALA A 60 -10.80 -22.66 17.88
C ALA A 60 -9.61 -21.94 17.23
N ILE A 61 -8.58 -21.57 18.00
CA ILE A 61 -7.34 -20.99 17.49
C ILE A 61 -6.63 -21.99 16.57
N PHE A 62 -6.44 -23.22 17.04
CA PHE A 62 -5.75 -24.26 16.29
C PHE A 62 -6.44 -24.57 14.95
N GLU A 63 -7.77 -24.73 14.97
CA GLU A 63 -8.57 -25.04 13.78
C GLU A 63 -8.70 -23.86 12.79
N CYS A 64 -8.48 -22.62 13.24
CA CYS A 64 -8.58 -21.41 12.40
C CYS A 64 -7.22 -20.84 11.99
N ASP A 65 -6.14 -21.59 12.20
CA ASP A 65 -4.76 -21.15 11.92
C ASP A 65 -4.54 -20.79 10.44
N GLU A 66 -5.16 -21.52 9.50
CA GLU A 66 -5.09 -21.17 8.07
C GLU A 66 -5.73 -19.82 7.76
N GLU A 67 -6.98 -19.61 8.18
CA GLU A 67 -7.71 -18.36 7.93
C GLU A 67 -7.04 -17.18 8.60
N TRP A 68 -6.48 -17.38 9.80
CA TRP A 68 -5.70 -16.37 10.50
C TRP A 68 -4.48 -15.94 9.68
N ARG A 69 -3.74 -16.91 9.10
CA ARG A 69 -2.59 -16.60 8.22
C ARG A 69 -3.01 -15.88 6.94
N ILE A 70 -4.12 -16.29 6.33
CA ILE A 70 -4.63 -15.64 5.11
C ILE A 70 -4.99 -14.19 5.41
N TRP A 71 -5.76 -13.94 6.46
CA TRP A 71 -6.10 -12.58 6.90
C TRP A 71 -4.85 -11.76 7.25
N GLY A 72 -3.92 -12.34 8.02
CA GLY A 72 -2.67 -11.68 8.39
C GLY A 72 -1.83 -11.24 7.18
N LYS A 73 -1.73 -12.11 6.15
CA LYS A 73 -1.06 -11.77 4.89
C LYS A 73 -1.77 -10.66 4.14
N ALA A 74 -3.09 -10.74 3.98
CA ALA A 74 -3.87 -9.71 3.29
C ALA A 74 -3.76 -8.34 3.99
N ALA A 75 -3.86 -8.31 5.32
CA ALA A 75 -3.67 -7.09 6.11
C ALA A 75 -2.24 -6.52 5.97
N ALA A 76 -1.22 -7.38 5.89
CA ALA A 76 0.15 -6.93 5.63
C ALA A 76 0.32 -6.31 4.24
N LEU A 77 -0.32 -6.88 3.22
CA LEU A 77 -0.29 -6.34 1.85
C LEU A 77 -0.95 -4.95 1.77
N VAL A 78 -2.08 -4.74 2.47
CA VAL A 78 -2.71 -3.41 2.58
C VAL A 78 -1.74 -2.38 3.16
N ARG A 79 -1.02 -2.73 4.25
CA ARG A 79 -0.03 -1.83 4.86
C ARG A 79 1.11 -1.52 3.90
N LEU A 80 1.66 -2.55 3.26
CA LEU A 80 2.73 -2.39 2.27
C LEU A 80 2.31 -1.47 1.12
N GLN A 81 1.09 -1.67 0.60
CA GLN A 81 0.57 -0.87 -0.50
C GLN A 81 0.36 0.61 -0.09
N LYS A 82 -0.07 0.87 1.14
CA LYS A 82 -0.15 2.23 1.70
C LYS A 82 1.22 2.89 1.78
N GLU A 83 2.26 2.17 2.20
CA GLU A 83 3.63 2.70 2.18
C GLU A 83 4.13 2.95 0.75
N HIS A 84 3.81 2.06 -0.19
CA HIS A 84 4.17 2.23 -1.59
C HIS A 84 3.56 3.52 -2.20
N ILE A 85 2.28 3.78 -1.91
CA ILE A 85 1.61 5.03 -2.33
C ILE A 85 2.31 6.27 -1.74
N ARG A 86 2.71 6.22 -0.46
CA ARG A 86 3.45 7.34 0.17
C ARG A 86 4.80 7.56 -0.51
N ALA A 87 5.51 6.48 -0.84
CA ALA A 87 6.76 6.58 -1.57
C ALA A 87 6.58 7.19 -2.97
N LEU A 88 5.50 6.86 -3.67
CA LEU A 88 5.17 7.47 -4.96
C LEU A 88 4.89 8.97 -4.84
N HIS A 89 4.11 9.40 -3.84
CA HIS A 89 3.90 10.83 -3.57
C HIS A 89 5.22 11.57 -3.31
N ALA A 90 6.09 11.02 -2.45
CA ALA A 90 7.38 11.62 -2.15
C ALA A 90 8.25 11.77 -3.41
N ARG A 91 8.26 10.76 -4.30
CA ARG A 91 8.99 10.81 -5.58
C ARG A 91 8.43 11.86 -6.53
N ILE A 92 7.10 12.02 -6.58
CA ILE A 92 6.44 13.05 -7.39
C ILE A 92 6.84 14.44 -6.90
N ASP A 93 6.85 14.66 -5.58
CA ASP A 93 7.22 15.96 -5.00
C ASP A 93 8.70 16.29 -5.23
N VAL A 94 9.60 15.31 -5.10
CA VAL A 94 11.01 15.47 -5.50
C VAL A 94 11.12 15.81 -6.98
N GLY A 95 10.39 15.12 -7.86
CA GLY A 95 10.39 15.39 -9.29
C GLY A 95 9.88 16.80 -9.65
N ARG A 96 8.86 17.30 -8.93
CA ARG A 96 8.37 18.68 -9.07
C ARG A 96 9.44 19.70 -8.68
N THR A 97 10.15 19.46 -7.58
CA THR A 97 11.27 20.31 -7.16
C THR A 97 12.38 20.33 -8.20
N LEU A 98 12.79 19.17 -8.72
CA LEU A 98 13.79 19.08 -9.78
C LEU A 98 13.37 19.80 -11.06
N ALA A 99 12.09 19.68 -11.46
CA ALA A 99 11.55 20.41 -12.61
C ALA A 99 11.62 21.94 -12.40
N SER A 100 11.32 22.41 -11.19
CA SER A 100 11.39 23.83 -10.83
C SER A 100 12.83 24.35 -10.91
N THR A 101 13.78 23.65 -10.29
CA THR A 101 15.21 23.99 -10.32
C THR A 101 15.75 24.02 -11.75
N ALA A 102 15.44 23.01 -12.57
CA ALA A 102 15.89 22.95 -13.96
C ALA A 102 15.37 24.13 -14.80
N ARG A 103 14.14 24.60 -14.55
CA ARG A 103 13.60 25.81 -15.20
C ARG A 103 14.32 27.06 -14.72
N ALA A 104 14.58 27.18 -13.42
CA ALA A 104 15.28 28.34 -12.86
C ALA A 104 16.72 28.44 -13.42
N GLU A 105 17.45 27.32 -13.47
CA GLU A 105 18.79 27.25 -14.08
C GLU A 105 18.75 27.64 -15.57
N ALA A 106 17.77 27.15 -16.33
CA ALA A 106 17.61 27.51 -17.74
C ALA A 106 17.34 29.01 -17.93
N SER A 107 16.51 29.61 -17.08
CA SER A 107 16.23 31.05 -17.10
C SER A 107 17.46 31.89 -16.76
N LEU A 108 18.25 31.46 -15.77
CA LEU A 108 19.51 32.14 -15.39
C LEU A 108 20.58 32.03 -16.49
N ALA A 109 20.67 30.87 -17.16
CA ALA A 109 21.57 30.71 -18.30
C ALA A 109 21.16 31.61 -19.49
N GLN A 110 19.85 31.81 -19.71
CA GLN A 110 19.35 32.71 -20.75
C GLN A 110 19.52 34.20 -20.43
N SER A 111 19.59 34.60 -19.15
CA SER A 111 19.74 36.00 -18.76
C SER A 111 21.17 36.54 -18.92
N GLY A 112 22.12 35.71 -19.37
CA GLY A 112 23.51 36.13 -19.63
C GLY A 112 24.34 36.39 -18.37
N TRP A 113 23.83 36.03 -17.20
CA TRP A 113 24.56 36.15 -15.95
C TRP A 113 25.60 35.04 -15.82
N SER A 114 26.88 35.41 -15.69
CA SER A 114 27.95 34.53 -15.21
C SER A 114 28.48 35.12 -13.90
N PRO A 115 28.76 34.28 -12.88
CA PRO A 115 29.22 34.75 -11.57
C PRO A 115 30.58 35.45 -11.63
#